data_AF-A0A7Y2KL15-F1
#
_entry.id   AF-A0A7Y2KL15-F1
#
_cell.length_a   1.000
_cell.length_b   1.000
_cell.length_c   1.000
_cell.angle_alpha   90.00
_cell.angle_beta   90.00
_cell.angle_gamma   90.00
#
_symmetry.space_group_name_H-M   'P 1'
#
loop_
_entity.id
_entity.type
_entity.pdbx_description
1 polymer ?
#
loop_
_entity_poly.entity_id
_entity_poly.type
_entity_poly.pdbx_seq_one_letter_code
_entity_poly.pdbx_strand_id
1 'polypeptide(L)'
;MANTYTKAAFTLTMSHADAALLTIAEQAVDILDTNGDDADLAHEYDALDPAFHAVFPAKGPMKFESFLEIFDDWHFPYLDCAIDIDWKGEDGNARVFFSGDQFGVEQVAQLIFRACKSALPCGFAWISDCDRLRPGEFGGGCVIITDAGLTFHSTQDILDRAARSAAADPDTHGHEGRFGFVLASRDQNGHAVFWNNDDGFGALASATVFSKAEARAHDPVIANDEPEWLALPAPLAA
;
A
#
# COMPACT_ATOMS: atom_id res chain seq x y z
N MET A 1 -22.52 18.37 17.16
CA MET A 1 -21.52 17.30 17.15
C MET A 1 -21.93 16.33 16.06
N ALA A 2 -21.06 16.04 15.10
CA ALA A 2 -21.29 15.01 14.09
C ALA A 2 -20.36 13.85 14.44
N ASN A 3 -20.81 12.63 14.16
CA ASN A 3 -20.00 11.44 14.36
C ASN A 3 -19.45 11.01 12.99
N THR A 4 -18.16 10.74 12.96
CA THR A 4 -17.45 10.26 11.77
C THR A 4 -17.00 8.83 12.04
N TYR A 5 -17.09 7.98 11.02
CA TYR A 5 -16.81 6.55 11.11
C TYR A 5 -15.88 6.15 9.98
N THR A 6 -14.83 5.41 10.32
CA THR A 6 -13.96 4.77 9.34
C THR A 6 -14.34 3.30 9.24
N LYS A 7 -14.68 2.83 8.04
CA LYS A 7 -15.18 1.46 7.85
C LYS A 7 -14.37 0.73 6.80
N ALA A 8 -14.06 -0.52 7.06
CA ALA A 8 -13.49 -1.42 6.07
C ALA A 8 -14.05 -2.84 6.28
N ALA A 9 -14.12 -3.59 5.19
CA ALA A 9 -14.47 -5.00 5.21
C ALA A 9 -13.82 -5.69 4.01
N PHE A 10 -12.91 -6.64 4.25
CA PHE A 10 -12.17 -7.31 3.19
C PHE A 10 -11.68 -8.68 3.62
N THR A 11 -11.32 -9.50 2.64
CA THR A 11 -10.77 -10.83 2.87
C THR A 11 -9.38 -10.92 2.27
N LEU A 12 -8.44 -11.52 3.01
CA LEU A 12 -7.15 -11.97 2.50
C LEU A 12 -7.03 -13.49 2.60
N THR A 13 -6.25 -14.09 1.70
CA THR A 13 -5.80 -15.47 1.82
C THR A 13 -4.33 -15.44 2.20
N MET A 14 -3.94 -16.21 3.22
CA MET A 14 -2.57 -16.25 3.73
C MET A 14 -2.26 -17.63 4.30
N SER A 15 -0.98 -17.91 4.55
CA SER A 15 -0.57 -19.16 5.17
C SER A 15 -1.16 -19.30 6.59
N HIS A 16 -1.27 -20.54 7.07
CA HIS A 16 -1.70 -20.79 8.45
C HIS A 16 -0.77 -20.13 9.50
N ALA A 17 0.53 -20.04 9.21
CA ALA A 17 1.49 -19.41 10.12
C ALA A 17 1.22 -17.90 10.27
N ASP A 18 0.97 -17.22 9.15
CA ASP A 18 0.64 -15.80 9.14
C ASP A 18 -0.71 -15.52 9.80
N ALA A 19 -1.70 -16.38 9.56
CA ALA A 19 -3.01 -16.26 10.20
C ALA A 19 -2.91 -16.48 11.73
N ALA A 20 -2.05 -17.39 12.19
CA ALA A 20 -1.84 -17.61 13.63
C ALA A 20 -1.19 -16.40 14.31
N LEU A 21 -0.31 -15.68 13.62
CA LEU A 21 0.26 -14.43 14.13
C LEU A 21 -0.79 -13.35 14.39
N LEU A 22 -1.90 -13.32 13.64
CA LEU A 22 -3.00 -12.39 13.90
C LEU A 22 -3.68 -12.67 15.23
N THR A 23 -3.95 -13.95 15.55
CA THR A 23 -4.50 -14.34 16.85
C THR A 23 -3.55 -13.97 18.01
N ILE A 24 -2.24 -14.14 17.80
CA ILE A 24 -1.25 -13.75 18.82
C ILE A 24 -1.18 -12.23 18.97
N ALA A 25 -1.36 -11.47 17.87
CA ALA A 25 -1.45 -10.02 17.93
C ALA A 25 -2.70 -9.52 18.66
N GLU A 26 -3.86 -10.18 18.49
CA GLU A 26 -5.06 -9.90 19.29
C GLU A 26 -4.80 -10.18 20.78
N GLN A 27 -4.17 -11.30 21.11
CA GLN A 27 -3.76 -11.60 22.48
C GLN A 27 -2.81 -10.54 23.05
N ALA A 28 -1.86 -10.04 22.24
CA ALA A 28 -0.96 -8.96 22.66
C ALA A 28 -1.71 -7.66 22.96
N VAL A 29 -2.73 -7.30 22.17
CA VAL A 29 -3.61 -6.16 22.44
C VAL A 29 -4.38 -6.36 23.74
N ASP A 30 -4.96 -7.55 23.96
CA ASP A 30 -5.69 -7.86 25.20
C ASP A 30 -4.80 -7.75 26.44
N ILE A 31 -3.54 -8.21 26.36
CA ILE A 31 -2.55 -8.06 27.43
C ILE A 31 -2.30 -6.58 27.72
N LEU A 32 -2.09 -5.76 26.69
CA LEU A 32 -1.83 -4.33 26.82
C LEU A 32 -3.04 -3.58 27.42
N ASP A 33 -4.26 -4.02 27.13
CA ASP A 33 -5.49 -3.44 27.67
C ASP A 33 -5.65 -3.66 29.20
N THR A 34 -4.98 -4.68 29.76
CA THR A 34 -5.02 -4.93 31.22
C THR A 34 -4.40 -3.81 32.06
N ASN A 35 -3.61 -2.93 31.45
CA ASN A 35 -2.87 -1.84 32.11
C ASN A 35 -2.00 -2.34 33.29
N GLY A 36 -1.38 -3.51 33.13
CA GLY A 36 -0.39 -4.04 34.07
C GLY A 36 0.86 -3.15 34.17
N ASP A 37 1.67 -3.37 35.20
CA ASP A 37 2.96 -2.70 35.28
C ASP A 37 3.97 -3.28 34.28
N ASP A 38 5.09 -2.59 34.04
CA ASP A 38 6.09 -3.00 33.05
C ASP A 38 6.64 -4.43 33.30
N ALA A 39 6.72 -4.87 34.56
CA ALA A 39 7.26 -6.18 34.90
C ALA A 39 6.27 -7.29 34.59
N ASP A 40 4.98 -7.07 34.89
CA ASP A 40 3.90 -7.98 34.54
C ASP A 40 3.75 -8.08 33.01
N LEU A 41 3.77 -6.94 32.30
CA LEU A 41 3.70 -6.91 30.83
C LEU A 41 4.90 -7.61 30.19
N ALA A 42 6.11 -7.42 30.72
CA ALA A 42 7.29 -8.11 30.22
C ALA A 42 7.24 -9.63 30.43
N HIS A 43 6.56 -10.10 31.49
CA HIS A 43 6.33 -11.53 31.73
C HIS A 43 5.33 -12.11 30.74
N GLU A 44 4.20 -11.43 30.51
CA GLU A 44 3.19 -11.83 29.54
C GLU A 44 3.76 -11.82 28.11
N TYR A 45 4.61 -10.84 27.76
CA TYR A 45 5.34 -10.82 26.50
C TYR A 45 6.17 -12.10 26.31
N ASP A 46 6.93 -12.52 27.33
CA ASP A 46 7.78 -13.73 27.25
C ASP A 46 6.96 -15.01 27.06
N ALA A 47 5.68 -15.00 27.44
CA ALA A 47 4.77 -16.13 27.27
C ALA A 47 4.14 -16.23 25.87
N LEU A 48 4.25 -15.18 25.05
CA LEU A 48 3.76 -15.20 23.66
C LEU A 48 4.60 -16.15 22.79
N ASP A 49 4.01 -16.56 21.66
CA ASP A 49 4.64 -17.50 20.74
C ASP A 49 5.96 -16.93 20.17
N PRO A 50 7.02 -17.74 20.02
CA PRO A 50 8.29 -17.30 19.43
C PRO A 50 8.16 -16.69 18.03
N ALA A 51 7.14 -17.08 17.25
CA ALA A 51 6.86 -16.47 15.96
C ALA A 51 6.52 -14.98 16.10
N PHE A 52 5.81 -14.60 17.17
CA PHE A 52 5.51 -13.19 17.46
C PHE A 52 6.78 -12.43 17.82
N HIS A 53 7.65 -12.99 18.66
CA HIS A 53 8.93 -12.37 19.02
C HIS A 53 9.85 -12.16 17.82
N ALA A 54 9.79 -13.06 16.82
CA ALA A 54 10.56 -12.92 15.60
C ALA A 54 10.11 -11.71 14.75
N VAL A 55 8.81 -11.40 14.74
CA VAL A 55 8.24 -10.26 14.01
C VAL A 55 8.34 -8.97 14.81
N PHE A 56 8.09 -9.05 16.12
CA PHE A 56 8.09 -7.94 17.07
C PHE A 56 9.08 -8.20 18.21
N PRO A 57 10.38 -7.96 18.00
CA PRO A 57 11.41 -8.25 19.00
C PRO A 57 11.22 -7.45 20.30
N ALA A 58 11.68 -8.02 21.42
CA ALA A 58 11.55 -7.37 22.72
C ALA A 58 12.25 -6.01 22.73
N LYS A 59 11.51 -4.97 23.10
CA LYS A 59 12.01 -3.60 23.18
C LYS A 59 11.37 -2.85 24.36
N GLY A 60 12.20 -2.14 25.11
CA GLY A 60 11.75 -1.39 26.29
C GLY A 60 11.58 -2.21 27.57
N PRO A 61 11.23 -1.56 28.69
CA PRO A 61 10.97 -2.21 29.97
C PRO A 61 9.85 -3.25 29.90
N MET A 62 8.74 -2.91 29.24
CA MET A 62 7.57 -3.78 29.03
C MET A 62 7.70 -4.75 27.85
N LYS A 63 8.80 -4.70 27.08
CA LYS A 63 9.12 -5.51 25.89
C LYS A 63 8.21 -5.36 24.67
N PHE A 64 7.03 -4.78 24.80
CA PHE A 64 6.07 -4.57 23.70
C PHE A 64 6.35 -3.36 22.79
N GLU A 65 7.38 -2.54 23.04
CA GLU A 65 7.55 -1.28 22.28
C GLU A 65 7.66 -1.48 20.75
N SER A 66 8.24 -2.59 20.28
CA SER A 66 8.30 -2.89 18.84
C SER A 66 6.93 -3.24 18.22
N PHE A 67 6.02 -3.81 19.01
CA PHE A 67 4.63 -4.01 18.61
C PHE A 67 3.85 -2.69 18.65
N LEU A 68 4.05 -1.88 19.69
CA LEU A 68 3.41 -0.56 19.85
C LEU A 68 3.70 0.41 18.70
N GLU A 69 4.83 0.23 17.99
CA GLU A 69 5.16 1.01 16.78
C GLU A 69 4.16 0.88 15.62
N ILE A 70 3.25 -0.09 15.64
CA ILE A 70 2.18 -0.17 14.61
C ILE A 70 0.98 0.73 14.95
N PHE A 71 0.89 1.22 16.19
CA PHE A 71 -0.21 2.05 16.66
C PHE A 71 0.21 3.53 16.70
N ASP A 72 -0.76 4.40 16.45
CA ASP A 72 -0.62 5.85 16.54
C ASP A 72 -0.68 6.35 18.00
N ASP A 73 -1.50 5.73 18.84
CA ASP A 73 -1.53 5.93 20.29
C ASP A 73 -1.03 4.71 21.05
N TRP A 74 0.12 4.86 21.72
CA TRP A 74 0.73 3.82 22.53
C TRP A 74 -0.07 3.48 23.79
N HIS A 75 -0.92 4.39 24.28
CA HIS A 75 -1.70 4.18 25.50
C HIS A 75 -3.01 3.42 25.24
N PHE A 76 -3.47 3.38 23.99
CA PHE A 76 -4.70 2.71 23.58
C PHE A 76 -4.46 1.93 22.27
N PRO A 77 -3.62 0.88 22.30
CA PRO A 77 -3.21 0.16 21.11
C PRO A 77 -4.32 -0.80 20.62
N TYR A 78 -5.39 -0.25 20.05
CA TYR A 78 -6.47 -1.04 19.45
C TYR A 78 -6.28 -1.14 17.93
N LEU A 79 -6.57 -2.32 17.37
CA LEU A 79 -6.65 -2.50 15.91
C LEU A 79 -7.93 -1.90 15.33
N ASP A 80 -8.94 -1.68 16.18
CA ASP A 80 -10.31 -1.29 15.83
C ASP A 80 -10.91 -2.11 14.68
N CYS A 81 -10.56 -3.39 14.65
CA CYS A 81 -10.93 -4.35 13.61
C CYS A 81 -11.26 -5.69 14.27
N ALA A 82 -12.34 -6.33 13.81
CA ALA A 82 -12.60 -7.74 14.06
C ALA A 82 -11.89 -8.61 13.00
N ILE A 83 -11.19 -9.66 13.45
CA ILE A 83 -10.47 -10.60 12.59
C ILE A 83 -11.11 -11.99 12.72
N ASP A 84 -11.80 -12.42 11.67
CA ASP A 84 -12.39 -13.76 11.60
C ASP A 84 -11.55 -14.67 10.70
N ILE A 85 -11.04 -15.77 11.25
CA ILE A 85 -10.17 -16.72 10.53
C ILE A 85 -10.92 -18.00 10.19
N ASP A 86 -11.06 -18.29 8.90
CA ASP A 86 -11.46 -19.60 8.39
C ASP A 86 -10.23 -20.45 8.05
N TRP A 87 -9.92 -21.36 8.97
CA TRP A 87 -8.82 -22.32 8.88
C TRP A 87 -9.06 -23.45 7.86
N LYS A 88 -10.24 -23.54 7.25
CA LYS A 88 -10.58 -24.60 6.27
C LYS A 88 -10.27 -24.22 4.83
N GLY A 89 -9.40 -23.24 4.62
CA GLY A 89 -8.99 -22.84 3.28
C GLY A 89 -8.27 -23.96 2.52
N GLU A 90 -8.21 -23.81 1.20
CA GLU A 90 -7.54 -24.77 0.32
C GLU A 90 -6.01 -24.64 0.41
N ASP A 91 -5.30 -25.71 0.06
CA ASP A 91 -3.84 -25.72 -0.12
C ASP A 91 -2.99 -25.23 1.06
N GLY A 92 -3.45 -25.46 2.30
CA GLY A 92 -2.69 -25.06 3.50
C GLY A 92 -2.70 -23.55 3.75
N ASN A 93 -3.68 -22.84 3.19
CA ASN A 93 -3.95 -21.44 3.48
C ASN A 93 -5.20 -21.28 4.35
N ALA A 94 -5.26 -20.17 5.08
CA ALA A 94 -6.45 -19.71 5.79
C ALA A 94 -7.05 -18.51 5.05
N ARG A 95 -8.38 -18.40 5.10
CA ARG A 95 -9.10 -17.22 4.62
C ARG A 95 -9.41 -16.33 5.81
N VAL A 96 -8.88 -15.12 5.83
CA VAL A 96 -9.04 -14.18 6.94
C VAL A 96 -9.93 -13.02 6.52
N PHE A 97 -10.97 -12.74 7.29
CA PHE A 97 -11.88 -11.63 7.08
C PHE A 97 -11.64 -10.55 8.14
N PHE A 98 -11.40 -9.33 7.66
CA PHE A 98 -11.18 -8.14 8.47
C PHE A 98 -12.40 -7.25 8.33
N SER A 99 -12.95 -6.74 9.44
CA SER A 99 -14.08 -5.81 9.39
C SER A 99 -14.17 -4.87 10.60
N GLY A 100 -14.74 -3.68 10.42
CA GLY A 100 -14.95 -2.72 11.51
C GLY A 100 -15.66 -1.44 11.06
N ASP A 101 -16.23 -0.71 12.02
CA ASP A 101 -16.92 0.57 11.82
C ASP A 101 -16.19 1.78 12.45
N GLN A 102 -15.05 1.53 13.10
CA GLN A 102 -14.03 2.50 13.50
C GLN A 102 -12.62 2.01 13.08
N PHE A 103 -12.54 1.39 11.91
CA PHE A 103 -11.41 0.59 11.45
C PHE A 103 -10.04 1.29 11.53
N GLY A 104 -9.09 0.67 12.24
CA GLY A 104 -7.69 1.09 12.34
C GLY A 104 -6.90 0.83 11.06
N VAL A 105 -7.05 1.70 10.06
CA VAL A 105 -6.47 1.51 8.71
C VAL A 105 -4.95 1.38 8.74
N GLU A 106 -4.25 2.24 9.48
CA GLU A 106 -2.78 2.22 9.53
C GLU A 106 -2.27 1.02 10.36
N GLN A 107 -2.91 0.77 11.49
CA GLN A 107 -2.57 -0.31 12.42
C GLN A 107 -2.70 -1.68 11.75
N VAL A 108 -3.83 -1.93 11.08
CA VAL A 108 -4.05 -3.19 10.35
C VAL A 108 -3.13 -3.31 9.14
N ALA A 109 -2.86 -2.23 8.39
CA ALA A 109 -1.92 -2.28 7.28
C ALA A 109 -0.49 -2.61 7.75
N GLN A 110 -0.04 -2.00 8.85
CA GLN A 110 1.26 -2.30 9.45
C GLN A 110 1.34 -3.73 10.00
N LEU A 111 0.27 -4.23 10.63
CA LEU A 111 0.20 -5.61 11.10
C LEU A 111 0.33 -6.59 9.94
N ILE A 112 -0.46 -6.43 8.88
CA ILE A 112 -0.39 -7.28 7.67
C ILE A 112 1.01 -7.20 7.05
N PHE A 113 1.56 -5.99 6.91
CA PHE A 113 2.89 -5.82 6.33
C PHE A 113 3.99 -6.49 7.15
N ARG A 114 3.97 -6.40 8.48
CA ARG A 114 5.04 -6.97 9.33
C ARG A 114 4.86 -8.48 9.54
N ALA A 115 3.63 -8.95 9.79
CA ALA A 115 3.35 -10.31 10.25
C ALA A 115 2.83 -11.26 9.16
N CYS A 116 2.22 -10.77 8.08
CA CYS A 116 1.51 -11.61 7.10
C CYS A 116 2.14 -11.57 5.71
N LYS A 117 3.44 -11.89 5.63
CA LYS A 117 4.23 -11.79 4.40
C LYS A 117 3.71 -12.66 3.25
N SER A 118 3.09 -13.80 3.54
CA SER A 118 2.49 -14.68 2.52
C SER A 118 1.25 -14.11 1.85
N ALA A 119 0.63 -13.07 2.44
CA ALA A 119 -0.47 -12.36 1.80
C ALA A 119 0.00 -11.34 0.76
N LEU A 120 1.29 -10.99 0.74
CA LEU A 120 1.81 -9.92 -0.11
C LEU A 120 2.07 -10.40 -1.55
N PRO A 121 1.86 -9.54 -2.57
CA PRO A 121 1.27 -8.21 -2.47
C PRO A 121 -0.26 -8.24 -2.28
N CYS A 122 -0.79 -7.34 -1.47
CA CYS A 122 -2.23 -7.20 -1.25
C CYS A 122 -2.65 -5.75 -1.04
N GLY A 123 -3.92 -5.54 -0.75
CA GLY A 123 -4.45 -4.23 -0.38
C GLY A 123 -5.90 -4.32 0.05
N PHE A 124 -6.42 -3.22 0.58
CA PHE A 124 -7.81 -3.12 0.97
C PHE A 124 -8.33 -1.69 0.82
N ALA A 125 -9.64 -1.58 0.69
CA ALA A 125 -10.34 -0.30 0.62
C ALA A 125 -11.00 0.02 1.97
N TRP A 126 -11.12 1.31 2.25
CA TRP A 126 -11.83 1.83 3.40
C TRP A 126 -12.67 3.04 2.99
N ILE A 127 -13.69 3.35 3.78
CA ILE A 127 -14.53 4.53 3.62
C ILE A 127 -14.53 5.35 4.90
N SER A 128 -14.71 6.65 4.76
CA SER A 128 -15.11 7.52 5.86
C SER A 128 -16.51 8.06 5.59
N ASP A 129 -17.43 7.85 6.52
CA ASP A 129 -18.76 8.42 6.47
C ASP A 129 -19.10 9.21 7.75
N CYS A 130 -20.14 10.04 7.66
CA CYS A 130 -20.57 10.91 8.72
C CYS A 130 -22.09 10.80 8.90
N ASP A 131 -22.55 10.86 10.14
CA ASP A 131 -23.99 10.87 10.47
C ASP A 131 -24.71 12.15 9.99
N ARG A 132 -23.95 13.14 9.52
CA ARG A 132 -24.45 14.40 8.97
C ARG A 132 -23.82 14.71 7.63
N LEU A 133 -24.65 15.15 6.69
CA LEU A 133 -24.23 15.57 5.34
C LEU A 133 -23.47 16.91 5.40
N ARG A 134 -22.15 16.84 5.53
CA ARG A 134 -21.24 17.99 5.62
C ARG A 134 -20.15 17.89 4.54
N PRO A 135 -19.77 19.01 3.91
CA PRO A 135 -18.67 19.01 2.95
C PRO A 135 -17.37 18.50 3.59
N GLY A 136 -16.66 17.59 2.91
CA GLY A 136 -15.38 17.05 3.35
C GLY A 136 -15.45 15.89 4.36
N GLU A 137 -16.65 15.50 4.81
CA GLU A 137 -16.83 14.42 5.81
C GLU A 137 -17.16 13.06 5.17
N PHE A 138 -17.13 12.98 3.83
CA PHE A 138 -17.33 11.74 3.07
C PHE A 138 -16.11 11.50 2.20
N GLY A 139 -15.61 10.27 2.22
CA GLY A 139 -14.43 9.90 1.46
C GLY A 139 -14.06 8.46 1.69
N GLY A 140 -12.77 8.19 1.59
CA GLY A 140 -12.25 6.85 1.72
C GLY A 140 -10.88 6.77 1.08
N GLY A 141 -10.49 5.54 0.78
CA GLY A 141 -9.22 5.29 0.13
C GLY A 141 -8.95 3.82 -0.02
N CYS A 142 -7.71 3.53 -0.39
CA CYS A 142 -7.16 2.20 -0.32
C CYS A 142 -5.73 2.23 0.20
N VAL A 143 -5.29 1.08 0.69
CA VAL A 143 -3.90 0.83 1.05
C VAL A 143 -3.40 -0.30 0.16
N ILE A 144 -2.23 -0.11 -0.45
CA ILE A 144 -1.50 -1.12 -1.18
C ILE A 144 -0.28 -1.53 -0.36
N ILE A 145 -0.13 -2.84 -0.16
CA ILE A 145 0.87 -3.46 0.71
C ILE A 145 1.74 -4.36 -0.15
N THR A 146 3.05 -4.06 -0.17
CA THR A 146 4.06 -4.83 -0.91
C THR A 146 5.26 -5.08 -0.02
N ASP A 147 6.21 -5.92 -0.45
CA ASP A 147 7.47 -6.11 0.27
C ASP A 147 8.28 -4.81 0.44
N ALA A 148 8.09 -3.83 -0.45
CA ALA A 148 8.77 -2.54 -0.39
C ALA A 148 8.16 -1.57 0.64
N GLY A 149 6.91 -1.81 1.07
CA GLY A 149 6.23 -0.98 2.06
C GLY A 149 4.74 -0.74 1.76
N LEU A 150 4.20 0.26 2.47
CA LEU A 150 2.80 0.67 2.43
C LEU A 150 2.63 1.92 1.55
N THR A 151 1.62 1.91 0.67
CA THR A 151 1.20 3.10 -0.07
C THR A 151 -0.27 3.37 0.20
N PHE A 152 -0.57 4.58 0.67
CA PHE A 152 -1.93 5.03 0.97
C PHE A 152 -2.44 5.94 -0.13
N HIS A 153 -3.70 5.74 -0.53
CA HIS A 153 -4.40 6.59 -1.48
C HIS A 153 -5.72 7.04 -0.88
N SER A 154 -6.00 8.34 -0.90
CA SER A 154 -7.33 8.86 -0.57
C SER A 154 -8.15 9.09 -1.83
N THR A 155 -9.47 8.96 -1.72
CA THR A 155 -10.39 9.32 -2.82
C THR A 155 -10.27 10.80 -3.20
N GLN A 156 -9.90 11.66 -2.24
CA GLN A 156 -9.68 13.08 -2.48
C GLN A 156 -8.42 13.32 -3.33
N ASP A 157 -7.31 12.64 -3.04
CA ASP A 157 -6.09 12.73 -3.86
C ASP A 157 -6.33 12.24 -5.29
N ILE A 158 -7.11 11.16 -5.42
CA ILE A 158 -7.51 10.63 -6.73
C ILE A 158 -8.35 11.67 -7.49
N LEU A 159 -9.34 12.28 -6.83
CA LEU A 159 -10.19 13.30 -7.43
C LEU A 159 -9.40 14.56 -7.81
N ASP A 160 -8.56 15.06 -6.93
CA ASP A 160 -7.70 16.23 -7.17
C ASP A 160 -6.74 15.98 -8.33
N ARG A 161 -6.14 14.79 -8.38
CA ARG A 161 -5.29 14.36 -9.49
C ARG A 161 -6.08 14.32 -10.80
N ALA A 162 -7.29 13.77 -10.79
CA ALA A 162 -8.17 13.70 -11.96
C ALA A 162 -8.63 15.09 -12.43
N ALA A 163 -8.94 16.00 -11.49
CA ALA A 163 -9.34 17.37 -11.78
C ALA A 163 -8.20 18.20 -12.38
N ARG A 164 -7.00 18.16 -11.78
CA ARG A 164 -5.78 18.81 -12.33
C ARG A 164 -5.46 18.27 -13.71
N SER A 165 -5.61 16.96 -13.87
CA SER A 165 -5.50 16.26 -15.15
C SER A 165 -6.45 16.78 -16.22
N ALA A 166 -7.73 16.99 -15.87
CA ALA A 166 -8.75 17.46 -16.80
C ALA A 166 -8.62 18.96 -17.10
N ALA A 167 -8.09 19.75 -16.17
CA ALA A 167 -7.85 21.18 -16.34
C ALA A 167 -6.56 21.50 -17.13
N ALA A 168 -5.70 20.50 -17.38
CA ALA A 168 -4.58 20.66 -18.30
C ALA A 168 -5.10 20.85 -19.73
N ASP A 169 -4.58 21.87 -20.41
CA ASP A 169 -5.08 22.48 -21.65
C ASP A 169 -5.58 21.48 -22.74
N PRO A 170 -6.87 21.55 -23.15
CA PRO A 170 -7.46 20.66 -24.16
C PRO A 170 -6.89 20.84 -25.58
N ASP A 171 -6.16 21.92 -25.88
CA ASP A 171 -5.50 22.11 -27.18
C ASP A 171 -4.21 21.28 -27.32
N THR A 172 -3.79 20.61 -26.25
CA THR A 172 -2.82 19.51 -26.31
C THR A 172 -3.61 18.23 -26.52
N HIS A 173 -3.46 17.53 -27.65
CA HIS A 173 -4.03 16.19 -27.87
C HIS A 173 -3.85 15.34 -26.60
N GLY A 174 -4.92 15.18 -25.80
CA GLY A 174 -4.91 15.05 -24.33
C GLY A 174 -4.26 13.81 -23.70
N HIS A 175 -3.52 13.04 -24.49
CA HIS A 175 -2.76 11.87 -24.07
C HIS A 175 -1.30 11.89 -24.55
N GLU A 176 -0.93 12.73 -25.53
CA GLU A 176 0.44 12.76 -26.05
C GLU A 176 1.41 13.40 -25.05
N GLY A 177 2.26 12.57 -24.45
CA GLY A 177 3.39 13.00 -23.63
C GLY A 177 3.03 13.37 -22.20
N ARG A 178 1.77 13.18 -21.80
CA ARG A 178 1.28 13.52 -20.46
C ARG A 178 1.99 12.72 -19.37
N PHE A 179 2.34 11.47 -19.66
CA PHE A 179 3.08 10.59 -18.77
C PHE A 179 4.57 10.56 -19.10
N GLY A 180 5.03 11.57 -19.85
CA GLY A 180 6.36 11.65 -20.41
C GLY A 180 6.47 10.97 -21.77
N PHE A 181 7.69 11.04 -22.29
CA PHE A 181 8.10 10.43 -23.55
C PHE A 181 9.22 9.44 -23.27
N VAL A 182 9.28 8.38 -24.06
CA VAL A 182 10.43 7.47 -24.13
C VAL A 182 11.00 7.54 -25.53
N LEU A 183 12.33 7.46 -25.65
CA LEU A 183 12.98 7.36 -26.95
C LEU A 183 13.02 5.87 -27.35
N ALA A 184 12.30 5.49 -28.39
CA ALA A 184 12.18 4.12 -28.84
C ALA A 184 12.87 3.93 -30.19
N SER A 185 13.51 2.79 -30.40
CA SER A 185 14.08 2.40 -31.69
C SER A 185 13.73 0.94 -31.99
N ARG A 186 14.23 0.41 -33.10
CA ARG A 186 14.09 -1.01 -33.46
C ARG A 186 15.46 -1.68 -33.41
N ASP A 187 15.52 -2.86 -32.80
CA ASP A 187 16.71 -3.70 -32.85
C ASP A 187 16.87 -4.37 -34.24
N GLN A 188 17.95 -5.12 -34.42
CA GLN A 188 18.25 -5.85 -35.66
C GLN A 188 17.18 -6.90 -36.04
N ASN A 189 16.33 -7.29 -35.09
CA ASN A 189 15.22 -8.22 -35.28
C ASN A 189 13.87 -7.51 -35.47
N GLY A 190 13.84 -6.18 -35.42
CA GLY A 190 12.65 -5.35 -35.56
C GLY A 190 11.84 -5.15 -34.27
N HIS A 191 12.33 -5.59 -33.11
CA HIS A 191 11.68 -5.41 -31.82
C HIS A 191 11.86 -3.98 -31.30
N ALA A 192 10.84 -3.44 -30.65
CA ALA A 192 10.91 -2.13 -30.00
C ALA A 192 11.87 -2.19 -28.81
N VAL A 193 12.85 -1.29 -28.80
CA VAL A 193 13.81 -1.08 -27.71
C VAL A 193 13.75 0.38 -27.27
N PHE A 194 14.00 0.65 -25.98
CA PHE A 194 13.77 1.95 -25.37
C PHE A 194 15.03 2.45 -24.66
N TRP A 195 15.34 3.74 -24.83
CA TRP A 195 16.56 4.35 -24.30
C TRP A 195 16.53 4.47 -22.77
N ASN A 196 17.64 4.14 -22.15
CA ASN A 196 17.99 4.40 -20.76
C ASN A 196 19.31 5.18 -20.71
N ASN A 197 19.41 6.22 -19.87
CA ASN A 197 20.61 7.07 -19.78
C ASN A 197 21.86 6.36 -19.25
N ASP A 198 21.69 5.29 -18.48
CA ASP A 198 22.77 4.52 -17.86
C ASP A 198 23.21 3.35 -18.76
N ASP A 199 22.24 2.63 -19.35
CA ASP A 199 22.47 1.34 -20.02
C ASP A 199 22.20 1.35 -21.54
N GLY A 200 21.68 2.44 -22.11
CA GLY A 200 21.34 2.55 -23.54
C GLY A 200 20.01 1.88 -23.91
N PHE A 201 19.86 1.36 -25.14
CA PHE A 201 18.59 0.77 -25.62
C PHE A 201 18.31 -0.60 -25.01
N GLY A 202 17.15 -0.75 -24.36
CA GLY A 202 16.71 -1.97 -23.68
C GLY A 202 15.18 -2.10 -23.58
N ALA A 203 14.71 -2.74 -22.52
CA ALA A 203 13.28 -2.96 -22.29
C ALA A 203 12.55 -1.67 -21.88
N LEU A 204 11.24 -1.58 -22.16
CA LEU A 204 10.43 -0.43 -21.75
C LEU A 204 10.42 -0.20 -20.23
N ALA A 205 10.45 -1.28 -19.44
CA ALA A 205 10.43 -1.23 -17.98
C ALA A 205 11.64 -0.52 -17.38
N SER A 206 12.76 -0.46 -18.11
CA SER A 206 13.98 0.24 -17.71
C SER A 206 14.16 1.56 -18.46
N ALA A 207 13.23 2.00 -19.30
CA ALA A 207 13.40 3.20 -20.10
C ALA A 207 13.47 4.47 -19.26
N THR A 208 14.33 5.42 -19.64
CA THR A 208 14.30 6.76 -19.07
C THR A 208 13.08 7.51 -19.60
N VAL A 209 12.28 8.08 -18.70
CA VAL A 209 11.11 8.88 -19.04
C VAL A 209 11.49 10.35 -19.06
N PHE A 210 11.26 11.00 -20.21
CA PHE A 210 11.57 12.39 -20.45
C PHE A 210 10.31 13.26 -20.39
N SER A 211 10.45 14.47 -19.86
CA SER A 211 9.40 15.50 -19.99
C SER A 211 9.29 15.99 -21.44
N LYS A 212 8.17 16.65 -21.76
CA LYS A 212 7.97 17.29 -23.07
C LYS A 212 9.04 18.31 -23.42
N ALA A 213 9.58 19.02 -22.41
CA ALA A 213 10.62 20.02 -22.62
C ALA A 213 11.96 19.37 -22.96
N GLU A 214 12.32 18.28 -22.28
CA GLU A 214 13.54 17.52 -22.53
C GLU A 214 13.50 16.82 -23.89
N ALA A 215 12.38 16.16 -24.22
CA ALA A 215 12.20 15.54 -25.53
C ALA A 215 12.28 16.57 -26.69
N ARG A 216 11.83 17.81 -26.47
CA ARG A 216 11.99 18.90 -27.46
C ARG A 216 13.41 19.45 -27.55
N ALA A 217 14.16 19.42 -26.46
CA ALA A 217 15.55 19.87 -26.44
C ALA A 217 16.49 18.86 -27.11
N HIS A 218 16.09 17.59 -27.15
CA HIS A 218 16.79 16.49 -27.80
C HIS A 218 16.08 16.11 -29.10
N ASP A 219 16.45 16.76 -30.20
CA ASP A 219 15.90 16.48 -31.53
C ASP A 219 16.69 15.32 -32.18
N PRO A 220 16.16 14.08 -32.23
CA PRO A 220 16.79 13.01 -33.00
C PRO A 220 16.68 13.35 -34.49
N VAL A 221 17.80 13.32 -35.21
CA VAL A 221 17.84 13.65 -36.64
C VAL A 221 17.02 12.61 -37.40
N ILE A 222 15.88 13.04 -37.96
CA ILE A 222 14.89 12.14 -38.57
C ILE A 222 15.43 11.59 -39.90
N ALA A 223 15.94 10.35 -39.86
CA ALA A 223 16.12 9.47 -41.01
C ALA A 223 15.56 8.07 -40.68
N ASN A 224 15.11 7.34 -41.69
CA ASN A 224 14.09 6.28 -41.65
C ASN A 224 14.26 5.09 -40.68
N ASP A 225 15.38 4.94 -39.97
CA ASP A 225 15.67 3.80 -39.06
C ASP A 225 16.18 4.25 -37.67
N GLU A 226 16.06 5.54 -37.33
CA GLU A 226 16.56 6.11 -36.07
C GLU A 226 15.48 6.28 -34.97
N PRO A 227 15.90 6.52 -33.70
CA PRO A 227 15.00 6.50 -32.56
C PRO A 227 13.91 7.59 -32.58
N GLU A 228 12.68 7.21 -32.26
CA GLU A 228 11.49 8.07 -32.23
C GLU A 228 11.00 8.32 -30.81
N TRP A 229 10.55 9.54 -30.55
CA TRP A 229 9.89 9.88 -29.29
C TRP A 229 8.47 9.31 -29.26
N LEU A 230 8.20 8.38 -28.35
CA LEU A 230 6.88 7.83 -28.11
C LEU A 230 6.28 8.40 -26.82
N ALA A 231 5.07 8.92 -26.92
CA ALA A 231 4.27 9.33 -25.77
C ALA A 231 3.88 8.10 -24.94
N LEU A 232 4.14 8.13 -23.63
CA LEU A 232 3.63 7.09 -22.76
C LEU A 232 2.09 7.18 -22.64
N PRO A 233 1.38 6.06 -22.81
CA PRO A 233 -0.06 6.03 -22.60
C PRO A 233 -0.39 6.31 -21.13
N ALA A 234 -1.66 6.59 -20.85
CA ALA A 234 -2.10 6.61 -19.47
C ALA A 234 -1.75 5.29 -18.78
N PRO A 235 -1.18 5.32 -17.56
CA PRO A 235 -1.02 4.14 -16.75
C PRO A 235 -2.38 3.45 -16.72
N LEU A 236 -2.41 2.19 -17.14
CA LEU A 236 -3.50 1.30 -16.79
C LEU A 236 -3.52 1.35 -15.26
N ALA A 237 -4.61 1.88 -14.70
CA ALA A 237 -4.74 2.14 -13.27
C ALA A 237 -4.16 0.97 -12.46
N ALA A 238 -3.18 1.28 -11.61
CA ALA A 238 -2.73 0.37 -10.56
C ALA A 238 -3.77 0.36 -9.43
#